data_AF-A0A537B7F0-F1
#
_entry.id   AF-A0A537B7F0-F1
#
_cell.length_a   1.000
_cell.length_b   1.000
_cell.length_c   1.000
_cell.angle_alpha   90.00
_cell.angle_beta   90.00
_cell.angle_gamma   90.00
#
_symmetry.space_group_name_H-M   'P 1'
#
loop_
_entity.id
_entity.type
_entity.pdbx_description
1 polymer ?
#
loop_
_entity_poly.entity_id
_entity_poly.type
_entity_poly.pdbx_seq_one_letter_code
_entity_poly.pdbx_strand_id
1 'polypeptide(L)'
;MVIFITPDIGLSYDENSDSLVKQPVTFLYFASDRADEHDYRKVFGLSQREFDLLREWEPEERLALIRHGNDSVVVRARLDTPELGRFLPVLSGNEGNVRRMREIMREVNSQDPEVWLPVFMETAK
;
A
#
# COMPACT_ATOMS: atom_id res chain seq x y z
N MET A 1 -14.91 7.61 3.36
CA MET A 1 -13.89 6.64 3.80
C MET A 1 -12.54 7.30 3.57
N VAL A 2 -11.73 7.45 4.62
CA VAL A 2 -10.38 8.05 4.53
C VAL A 2 -9.38 6.93 4.78
N ILE A 3 -8.37 6.81 3.93
CA ILE A 3 -7.30 5.82 4.07
C ILE A 3 -6.00 6.59 4.22
N PHE A 4 -5.27 6.30 5.30
CA PHE A 4 -3.92 6.81 5.53
C PHE A 4 -2.93 5.70 5.22
N ILE A 5 -1.90 6.01 4.43
CA ILE A 5 -0.79 5.10 4.12
C ILE A 5 0.48 5.87 4.44
N THR A 6 1.28 5.34 5.36
CA THR A 6 2.58 5.92 5.72
C THR A 6 3.64 4.82 5.75
N PRO A 7 4.82 5.05 5.15
CA PRO A 7 5.98 4.19 5.38
C PRO A 7 6.69 4.53 6.71
N ASP A 8 6.38 5.69 7.30
CA ASP A 8 6.98 6.17 8.54
C ASP A 8 5.95 6.21 9.66
N ILE A 9 6.15 5.32 10.64
CA ILE A 9 5.29 5.24 11.81
C ILE A 9 5.62 6.32 12.84
N GLY A 10 6.81 6.94 12.76
CA GLY A 10 7.25 8.03 13.65
C GLY A 10 6.40 9.29 13.54
N LEU A 11 5.57 9.40 12.49
CA LEU A 11 4.50 10.39 12.42
C LEU A 11 3.49 10.25 13.55
N SER A 12 3.43 9.15 14.31
CA SER A 12 2.54 9.05 15.47
C SER A 12 2.89 9.98 16.64
N TYR A 13 4.07 10.60 16.62
CA TYR A 13 4.58 11.45 17.71
C TYR A 13 4.36 12.94 17.52
N ASP A 14 3.90 13.37 16.34
CA ASP A 14 3.58 14.78 16.08
C ASP A 14 2.18 15.10 16.66
N GLU A 15 2.08 16.19 17.43
CA GLU A 15 0.83 16.61 18.08
C GLU A 15 -0.31 16.80 17.07
N ASN A 16 0.02 17.10 15.81
CA ASN A 16 -0.95 17.30 14.73
C ASN A 16 -1.46 16.00 14.11
N SER A 17 -0.79 14.87 14.33
CA SER A 17 -1.10 13.56 13.73
C SER A 17 -1.56 12.53 14.75
N ASP A 18 -1.54 12.84 16.04
CA ASP A 18 -2.05 11.98 17.12
C ASP A 18 -3.52 11.56 16.88
N SER A 19 -4.32 12.45 16.28
CA SER A 19 -5.71 12.14 15.86
C SER A 19 -5.79 11.12 14.71
N LEU A 20 -4.80 11.12 13.80
CA LEU A 20 -4.73 10.19 12.66
C LEU A 20 -4.41 8.76 13.10
N VAL A 21 -3.75 8.62 14.25
CA VAL A 21 -3.41 7.32 14.86
C VAL A 21 -4.56 6.79 15.72
N LYS A 22 -5.28 7.67 16.44
CA LYS A 22 -6.30 7.25 17.41
C LYS A 22 -7.70 7.03 16.81
N GLN A 23 -7.98 7.57 15.63
CA GLN A 23 -9.31 7.50 15.00
C GLN A 23 -9.60 6.25 14.15
N PRO A 24 -8.63 5.61 13.49
CA PRO A 24 -8.92 4.44 12.67
C PRO A 24 -9.39 3.25 13.51
N VAL A 25 -10.51 2.64 13.13
CA VAL A 25 -10.99 1.36 13.71
C VAL A 25 -10.27 0.17 13.07
N THR A 26 -9.80 0.33 11.82
CA THR A 26 -9.12 -0.71 11.04
C THR A 26 -7.70 -0.27 10.71
N PHE A 27 -6.73 -1.14 11.00
CA PHE A 27 -5.33 -0.98 10.64
C PHE A 27 -4.87 -2.13 9.74
N LEU A 28 -4.01 -1.83 8.77
CA LEU A 28 -3.34 -2.80 7.91
C LEU A 28 -1.83 -2.67 8.12
N TYR A 29 -1.20 -3.71 8.67
CA TYR A 29 0.24 -3.76 8.88
C TYR A 29 0.87 -4.76 7.90
N PHE A 30 2.01 -4.38 7.33
CA PHE A 30 2.81 -5.22 6.43
C PHE A 30 4.14 -5.59 7.12
N ALA A 31 4.90 -6.48 6.49
CA ALA A 31 6.26 -6.83 6.92
C ALA A 31 7.10 -5.56 7.20
N SER A 32 7.75 -5.53 8.36
CA SER A 32 8.53 -4.39 8.83
C SER A 32 9.66 -4.86 9.73
N ASP A 33 10.86 -4.98 9.15
CA ASP A 33 12.11 -5.33 9.85
C ASP A 33 12.54 -4.23 10.85
N ARG A 34 12.14 -2.99 10.56
CA ARG A 34 12.35 -1.79 11.38
C ARG A 34 11.21 -1.52 12.36
N ALA A 35 10.32 -2.47 12.60
CA ALA A 35 9.24 -2.31 13.56
C ALA A 35 9.80 -2.08 14.97
N ASP A 36 9.68 -0.86 15.45
CA ASP A 36 10.01 -0.49 16.83
C ASP A 36 8.93 -1.01 17.77
N GLU A 37 9.36 -1.69 18.84
CA GLU A 37 8.43 -2.33 19.77
C GLU A 37 7.56 -1.31 20.51
N HIS A 38 8.13 -0.15 20.87
CA HIS A 38 7.40 0.90 21.56
C HIS A 38 6.28 1.44 20.66
N ASP A 39 6.59 1.78 19.41
CA ASP A 39 5.60 2.27 18.45
C ASP A 39 4.48 1.25 18.26
N TYR A 40 4.82 0.05 17.79
CA TYR A 40 3.83 -0.93 17.35
C TYR A 40 2.99 -1.48 18.51
N ARG A 41 3.58 -1.69 19.69
CA ARG A 41 2.85 -2.28 20.83
C ARG A 41 2.26 -1.25 21.79
N LYS A 42 2.96 -0.15 22.08
CA LYS A 42 2.50 0.85 23.06
C LYS A 42 1.59 1.88 22.42
N VAL A 43 1.93 2.37 21.23
CA VAL A 43 1.14 3.39 20.54
C VAL A 43 0.01 2.75 19.73
N PHE A 44 0.31 1.69 18.97
CA PHE A 44 -0.66 1.03 18.09
C PHE A 44 -1.34 -0.22 18.70
N GLY A 45 -0.96 -0.61 19.92
CA GLY A 45 -1.69 -1.63 20.70
C GLY A 45 -1.57 -3.07 20.19
N LEU A 46 -0.55 -3.38 19.37
CA LEU A 46 -0.28 -4.74 18.93
C LEU A 46 0.12 -5.62 20.12
N SER A 47 -0.40 -6.85 20.14
CA SER A 47 0.07 -7.90 21.01
C SER A 47 1.48 -8.33 20.62
N GLN A 48 2.16 -9.04 21.53
CA GLN A 48 3.50 -9.58 21.23
C GLN A 48 3.48 -10.45 19.98
N ARG A 49 2.49 -11.35 19.87
CA ARG A 49 2.38 -12.28 18.74
C ARG A 49 2.16 -11.56 17.41
N GLU A 50 1.33 -10.52 17.39
CA GLU A 50 1.12 -9.72 16.18
C GLU A 50 2.38 -8.96 15.79
N PHE A 51 3.10 -8.39 16.74
CA PHE A 51 4.37 -7.71 16.50
C PHE A 51 5.44 -8.65 15.96
N ASP A 52 5.57 -9.85 16.53
CA ASP A 52 6.53 -10.86 16.09
C ASP A 52 6.26 -11.27 14.62
N LEU A 53 4.99 -11.47 14.26
CA LEU A 53 4.59 -11.79 12.88
C LEU A 53 5.10 -10.75 11.87
N LEU A 54 4.97 -9.46 12.18
CA LEU A 54 5.40 -8.39 11.27
C LEU A 54 6.91 -8.38 11.03
N ARG A 55 7.70 -8.90 11.99
CA ARG A 55 9.16 -8.97 11.91
C ARG A 55 9.67 -10.27 11.28
N GLU A 56 8.88 -11.33 11.36
CA GLU A 56 9.21 -12.63 10.76
C GLU A 56 8.89 -12.71 9.27
N TRP A 57 7.94 -11.91 8.78
CA TRP A 57 7.56 -11.92 7.38
C TRP A 57 8.56 -11.22 6.49
N GLU A 58 8.81 -11.80 5.31
CA GLU A 58 9.53 -11.14 4.23
C GLU A 58 8.55 -10.28 3.39
N PRO A 59 8.94 -9.08 2.94
CA PRO A 59 8.08 -8.22 2.11
C PRO A 59 7.50 -8.91 0.87
N GLU A 60 8.23 -9.86 0.28
CA GLU A 60 7.84 -10.63 -0.90
C GLU A 60 6.68 -11.59 -0.62
N GLU A 61 6.44 -11.97 0.64
CA GLU A 61 5.32 -12.85 1.01
C GLU A 61 3.97 -12.16 0.83
N ARG A 62 3.97 -10.82 0.78
CA ARG A 62 2.81 -9.93 0.64
C ARG A 62 1.70 -10.29 1.63
N LEU A 63 2.08 -10.54 2.88
CA LEU A 63 1.14 -10.73 3.98
C LEU A 63 0.75 -9.38 4.57
N ALA A 64 -0.49 -9.27 5.02
CA ALA A 64 -0.98 -8.13 5.77
C ALA A 64 -1.73 -8.61 7.01
N LEU A 65 -1.41 -8.01 8.16
CA LEU A 65 -2.22 -8.12 9.36
C LEU A 65 -3.31 -7.05 9.29
N ILE A 66 -4.55 -7.48 9.19
CA ILE A 66 -5.72 -6.62 9.32
C ILE A 66 -6.18 -6.69 10.77
N ARG A 67 -6.14 -5.55 11.47
CA ARG A 67 -6.70 -5.41 12.81
C ARG A 67 -7.93 -4.53 12.77
N HIS A 68 -9.06 -5.01 13.27
CA HIS A 68 -10.31 -4.25 13.41
C HIS A 68 -10.75 -4.26 14.88
N GLY A 69 -10.54 -3.14 15.57
CA GLY A 69 -10.71 -3.09 17.02
C GLY A 69 -9.79 -4.09 17.74
N ASN A 70 -10.38 -5.13 18.31
CA ASN A 70 -9.68 -6.20 19.03
C ASN A 70 -9.49 -7.48 18.20
N ASP A 71 -10.09 -7.54 17.01
CA ASP A 71 -10.01 -8.70 16.13
C ASP A 71 -8.87 -8.52 15.13
N SER A 72 -8.16 -9.62 14.87
CA SER A 72 -7.01 -9.61 13.95
C SER A 72 -7.04 -10.81 13.03
N VAL A 73 -6.78 -10.56 11.74
CA VAL A 73 -6.72 -11.57 10.69
C VAL A 73 -5.48 -11.34 9.84
N VAL A 74 -4.75 -12.41 9.55
CA VAL A 74 -3.68 -12.38 8.55
C VAL A 74 -4.27 -12.72 7.20
N VAL A 75 -4.08 -11.83 6.23
CA VAL A 75 -4.45 -12.06 4.83
C VAL A 75 -3.23 -12.07 3.95
N ARG A 76 -3.34 -12.72 2.80
CA ARG A 76 -2.34 -12.59 1.74
C ARG A 76 -2.82 -11.56 0.73
N ALA A 77 -2.17 -10.40 0.71
CA ALA A 77 -2.44 -9.28 -0.20
C ALA A 77 -1.70 -9.49 -1.54
N ARG A 78 -2.03 -10.58 -2.25
CA ARG A 78 -1.52 -10.81 -3.60
C ARG A 78 -2.18 -9.86 -4.58
N LEU A 79 -1.39 -8.92 -5.09
CA LEU A 79 -1.77 -7.99 -6.16
C LEU A 79 -1.30 -8.46 -7.54
N ASP A 80 -0.75 -9.68 -7.62
CA ASP A 80 -0.16 -10.29 -8.81
C ASP A 80 -1.11 -11.27 -9.49
N THR A 81 -2.43 -11.18 -9.25
CA THR A 81 -3.37 -11.98 -10.03
C THR A 81 -3.36 -11.53 -11.49
N PRO A 82 -3.57 -12.43 -12.47
CA PRO A 82 -3.61 -12.06 -13.88
C PRO A 82 -4.58 -10.90 -14.18
N GLU A 83 -5.69 -10.84 -13.44
CA GLU A 83 -6.72 -9.80 -13.58
C GLU A 83 -6.23 -8.44 -13.08
N LEU A 84 -5.40 -8.41 -12.04
CA LEU A 84 -4.83 -7.18 -11.49
C LEU A 84 -3.56 -6.75 -12.24
N GLY A 85 -2.83 -7.72 -12.79
CA GLY A 85 -1.56 -7.52 -13.49
C GLY A 85 -1.65 -6.46 -14.59
N ARG A 86 -2.74 -6.47 -15.37
CA ARG A 86 -2.96 -5.46 -16.42
C ARG A 86 -3.07 -4.04 -15.88
N PHE A 87 -3.51 -3.84 -14.64
CA PHE A 87 -3.69 -2.52 -14.03
C PHE A 87 -2.43 -2.04 -13.30
N LEU A 88 -1.50 -2.93 -12.96
CA LEU A 88 -0.27 -2.57 -12.24
C LEU A 88 0.53 -1.45 -12.92
N PRO A 89 0.66 -1.39 -14.26
CA PRO A 89 1.40 -0.31 -14.88
C PRO A 89 0.77 1.06 -14.68
N VAL A 90 -0.57 1.13 -14.64
CA VAL A 90 -1.33 2.36 -14.35
C VAL A 90 -1.20 2.73 -12.87
N LEU A 91 -1.34 1.75 -11.97
CA LEU A 91 -1.34 1.98 -10.52
C LEU A 91 0.05 2.30 -9.96
N SER A 92 1.11 1.74 -10.55
CA SER A 92 2.48 1.92 -10.07
C SER A 92 3.02 3.34 -10.30
N GLY A 93 2.50 4.06 -11.30
CA GLY A 93 2.89 5.45 -11.59
C GLY A 93 4.41 5.68 -11.74
N ASN A 94 5.19 4.63 -12.02
CA ASN A 94 6.64 4.76 -12.07
C ASN A 94 7.06 5.62 -13.28
N GLU A 95 8.27 6.18 -13.21
CA GLU A 95 8.73 7.14 -14.20
C GLU A 95 8.71 6.59 -15.64
N GLY A 96 9.04 5.30 -15.81
CA GLY A 96 9.00 4.62 -17.10
C GLY A 96 7.57 4.54 -17.67
N ASN A 97 6.62 4.10 -16.86
CA ASN A 97 5.20 4.01 -17.23
C ASN A 97 4.59 5.37 -17.52
N VAL A 98 4.92 6.40 -16.72
CA VAL A 98 4.49 7.78 -16.96
C VAL A 98 5.08 8.33 -18.25
N ARG A 99 6.34 8.03 -18.57
CA ARG A 99 6.99 8.43 -19.83
C ARG A 99 6.31 7.77 -21.02
N ARG A 100 6.07 6.45 -20.94
CA ARG A 100 5.38 5.69 -22.00
C ARG A 100 3.96 6.20 -22.23
N MET A 101 3.21 6.46 -21.17
CA MET A 101 1.89 7.10 -21.24
C MET A 101 1.93 8.40 -22.06
N ARG A 102 2.89 9.30 -21.76
CA ARG A 102 3.05 10.57 -22.49
C ARG A 102 3.49 10.40 -23.95
N GLU A 103 4.21 9.33 -24.27
CA GLU A 103 4.56 9.01 -25.66
C GLU A 103 3.32 8.55 -26.42
N ILE A 104 2.52 7.66 -25.85
CA ILE A 104 1.27 7.17 -26.46
C ILE A 104 0.29 8.33 -26.69
N MET A 105 0.12 9.22 -25.72
CA MET A 105 -0.72 10.43 -25.89
C MET A 105 -0.27 11.29 -27.09
N ARG A 106 1.04 11.35 -27.37
CA ARG A 106 1.60 12.05 -28.53
C ARG A 106 1.38 11.26 -29.83
N GLU A 107 1.59 9.94 -29.80
CA GLU A 107 1.38 9.03 -30.94
C GLU A 107 -0.09 9.04 -31.42
N VAL A 108 -1.04 9.01 -30.49
CA VAL A 108 -2.49 9.02 -30.77
C VAL A 108 -3.09 10.43 -30.90
N ASN A 109 -2.26 11.48 -30.72
CA ASN A 109 -2.66 12.89 -30.75
C ASN A 109 -3.92 13.19 -29.90
N SER A 110 -3.99 12.63 -28.69
CA SER A 110 -5.13 12.81 -27.78
C SER A 110 -4.69 12.68 -26.32
N GLN A 111 -5.32 13.48 -25.45
CA GLN A 111 -5.20 13.37 -24.00
C GLN A 111 -6.38 12.60 -23.36
N ASP A 112 -7.38 12.23 -24.17
CA ASP A 112 -8.56 11.49 -23.73
C ASP A 112 -8.16 10.06 -23.29
N PRO A 113 -8.39 9.68 -22.01
CA PRO A 113 -8.13 8.33 -21.52
C PRO A 113 -8.82 7.24 -22.33
N GLU A 114 -9.98 7.48 -22.92
CA GLU A 114 -10.65 6.47 -23.75
C GLU A 114 -9.84 6.13 -25.02
N VAL A 115 -8.92 7.01 -25.43
CA VAL A 115 -8.07 6.84 -26.61
C VAL A 115 -6.70 6.26 -26.26
N TRP A 116 -5.98 6.84 -25.30
CA TRP A 116 -4.59 6.42 -25.02
C TRP A 116 -4.49 5.26 -24.01
N LEU A 117 -5.45 5.10 -23.10
CA LEU A 117 -5.37 4.10 -22.04
C LEU A 117 -5.40 2.66 -22.57
N PRO A 118 -6.27 2.28 -23.54
CA PRO A 118 -6.26 0.93 -24.08
C PRO A 118 -4.90 0.56 -24.70
N VAL A 119 -4.30 1.47 -25.47
CA VAL A 119 -2.97 1.27 -26.09
C VAL A 119 -1.87 1.16 -25.04
N PHE A 120 -1.95 1.97 -23.97
CA PHE A 120 -1.04 1.86 -22.84
C PHE A 120 -1.16 0.50 -22.14
N MET A 121 -2.38 0.04 -21.86
CA MET A 121 -2.64 -1.22 -21.19
C MET A 121 -2.19 -2.45 -22.00
N GLU A 122 -2.17 -2.37 -23.34
CA GLU A 122 -1.65 -3.44 -24.20
C GLU A 122 -0.12 -3.48 -24.27
N THR A 123 0.54 -2.34 -24.09
CA THR A 123 1.99 -2.19 -24.31
C THR A 123 2.81 -2.08 -23.03
N ALA A 124 2.18 -1.72 -21.92
CA ALA A 124 2.82 -1.59 -20.63
C ALA A 124 3.06 -2.97 -19.99
N LYS A 125 4.18 -3.11 -19.29
CA LYS A 125 4.60 -4.31 -18.58
C LYS A 125 4.60 -4.06 -17.07
#